data_AF-A0A9W3YH18-F1
#
_entry.id   AF-A0A9W3YH18-F1
#
_cell.length_a   1.000
_cell.length_b   1.000
_cell.length_c   1.000
_cell.angle_alpha   90.00
_cell.angle_beta   90.00
_cell.angle_gamma   90.00
#
_symmetry.space_group_name_H-M   'P 1'
#
loop_
_entity.id
_entity.type
_entity.pdbx_description
1 polymer ?
#
loop_
_entity_poly.entity_id
_entity_poly.type
_entity_poly.pdbx_seq_one_letter_code
_entity_poly.pdbx_strand_id
1 'polypeptide(L)'
;MTQEIEIEFKNIVTKEEFDTLCKSFSIEAFTKQVNHYFETPDFSLKEAGSALRIRHKGETYTLTLKQPAEIGLLETHQVVTEYEAKMMMETNTIIQGAVVDQLHKLQIPVSALTYMGSLTTERAETLFKGGTLVFDHSFYYNHDDYEIEFEVQDEETGKAAFIHLLTQHNIPVRHTNNKVKRFFLAKQNKAR
;
A
#
# COMPACT_ATOMS: atom_id res chain seq x y z
N MET A 1 7.32 16.47 -6.27
CA MET A 1 5.90 16.24 -5.96
C MET A 1 5.27 15.70 -7.23
N THR A 2 4.53 14.60 -7.11
CA THR A 2 3.87 13.94 -8.25
C THR A 2 2.48 13.49 -7.83
N GLN A 3 1.56 13.47 -8.79
CA GLN A 3 0.26 12.84 -8.66
C GLN A 3 0.08 11.83 -9.79
N GLU A 4 -0.51 10.69 -9.49
CA GLU A 4 -0.77 9.63 -10.46
C GLU A 4 -2.07 8.90 -10.16
N ILE A 5 -2.70 8.37 -11.20
CA ILE A 5 -3.82 7.45 -11.06
C ILE A 5 -3.25 6.03 -11.02
N GLU A 6 -3.49 5.34 -9.90
CA GLU A 6 -3.12 3.95 -9.71
C GLU A 6 -4.35 3.07 -9.95
N ILE A 7 -4.27 2.16 -10.93
CA ILE A 7 -5.23 1.08 -11.10
C ILE A 7 -4.51 -0.21 -10.71
N GLU A 8 -4.92 -0.81 -9.59
CA GLU A 8 -4.32 -2.01 -9.04
C GLU A 8 -5.35 -3.13 -8.86
N PHE A 9 -4.95 -4.36 -9.19
CA PHE A 9 -5.63 -5.58 -8.76
C PHE A 9 -4.79 -6.30 -7.74
N LYS A 10 -5.41 -6.96 -6.75
CA LYS A 10 -4.68 -7.66 -5.69
C LYS A 10 -5.35 -8.96 -5.27
N ASN A 11 -4.52 -9.92 -4.89
CA ASN A 11 -4.96 -11.22 -4.41
C ASN A 11 -4.02 -11.73 -3.32
N ILE A 12 -4.55 -12.03 -2.12
CA ILE A 12 -3.83 -12.81 -1.12
C ILE A 12 -3.56 -14.20 -1.68
N VAL A 13 -2.34 -14.68 -1.46
CA VAL A 13 -1.90 -16.02 -1.84
C VAL A 13 -1.33 -16.76 -0.64
N THR A 14 -1.31 -18.09 -0.70
CA THR A 14 -0.55 -18.87 0.29
C THR A 14 0.95 -18.74 0.02
N LYS A 15 1.78 -19.16 0.97
CA LYS A 15 3.22 -19.20 0.78
C LYS A 15 3.62 -20.07 -0.42
N GLU A 16 2.97 -21.22 -0.59
CA GLU A 16 3.27 -22.16 -1.68
C GLU A 16 2.89 -21.58 -3.04
N GLU A 17 1.76 -20.88 -3.13
CA GLU A 17 1.31 -20.16 -4.33
C GLU A 17 2.29 -19.03 -4.66
N PHE A 18 2.71 -18.26 -3.66
CA PHE A 18 3.70 -17.19 -3.80
C PHE A 18 5.04 -17.72 -4.32
N ASP A 19 5.59 -18.76 -3.68
CA ASP A 19 6.85 -19.40 -4.07
C ASP A 19 6.77 -19.97 -5.51
N THR A 20 5.60 -20.48 -5.91
CA THR A 20 5.36 -21.00 -7.27
C THR A 20 5.40 -19.87 -8.29
N LEU A 21 4.74 -18.73 -8.01
CA LEU A 21 4.77 -17.58 -8.90
C LEU A 21 6.17 -16.97 -8.96
N CYS A 22 6.88 -16.80 -7.83
CA CYS A 22 8.25 -16.30 -7.84
C CYS A 22 9.16 -17.15 -8.75
N LYS A 23 9.03 -18.47 -8.70
CA LYS A 23 9.76 -19.37 -9.62
C LYS A 23 9.35 -19.18 -11.08
N SER A 24 8.05 -19.04 -11.35
CA SER A 24 7.54 -18.86 -12.73
C SER A 24 8.01 -17.55 -13.38
N PHE A 25 8.27 -16.52 -12.58
CA PHE A 25 8.71 -15.21 -13.03
C PHE A 25 10.21 -14.96 -12.79
N SER A 26 10.95 -15.98 -12.36
CA SER A 26 12.38 -15.89 -12.01
C SER A 26 12.69 -14.71 -11.07
N ILE A 27 11.86 -14.55 -10.04
CA ILE A 27 12.05 -13.53 -9.00
C ILE A 27 13.15 -14.01 -8.04
N GLU A 28 14.27 -13.30 -8.03
CA GLU A 28 15.46 -13.67 -7.24
C GLU A 28 15.75 -12.72 -6.07
N ALA A 29 15.30 -11.48 -6.16
CA ALA A 29 15.64 -10.44 -5.19
C ALA A 29 14.41 -9.65 -4.75
N PHE A 30 14.35 -9.37 -3.45
CA PHE A 30 13.34 -8.55 -2.82
C PHE A 30 13.98 -7.29 -2.23
N THR A 31 13.27 -6.18 -2.35
CA THR A 31 13.65 -4.91 -1.72
C THR A 31 12.76 -4.67 -0.51
N LYS A 32 13.39 -4.40 0.63
CA LYS A 32 12.68 -4.05 1.85
C LYS A 32 12.14 -2.62 1.79
N GLN A 33 10.89 -2.44 2.19
CA GLN A 33 10.26 -1.16 2.42
C GLN A 33 9.46 -1.18 3.73
N VAL A 34 9.37 -0.04 4.41
CA VAL A 34 8.57 0.12 5.63
C VAL A 34 7.53 1.20 5.40
N ASN A 35 6.26 0.88 5.62
CA ASN A 35 5.15 1.81 5.52
C ASN A 35 4.69 2.21 6.94
N HIS A 36 4.77 3.50 7.25
CA HIS A 36 4.38 4.11 8.52
C HIS A 36 3.01 4.79 8.34
N TYR A 37 1.96 4.23 8.94
CA TYR A 37 0.59 4.67 8.71
C TYR A 37 0.13 5.73 9.72
N PHE A 38 -0.71 6.65 9.24
CA PHE A 38 -1.36 7.68 10.03
C PHE A 38 -2.88 7.57 9.89
N GLU A 39 -3.61 7.87 10.95
CA GLU A 39 -5.07 7.90 10.96
C GLU A 39 -5.59 8.77 12.11
N THR A 40 -6.85 9.19 12.03
CA THR A 40 -7.52 9.89 13.13
C THR A 40 -8.13 8.88 14.13
N PRO A 41 -8.43 9.28 15.38
CA PRO A 41 -9.12 8.41 16.33
C PRO A 41 -10.47 7.87 15.81
N ASP A 42 -11.15 8.67 14.98
CA ASP A 42 -12.46 8.35 14.40
C ASP A 42 -12.37 7.65 13.04
N PHE A 43 -11.17 7.28 12.58
CA PHE A 43 -10.95 6.62 11.28
C PHE A 43 -11.42 7.41 10.06
N SER A 44 -11.21 8.73 10.08
CA SER A 44 -11.69 9.64 9.02
C SER A 44 -11.08 9.33 7.65
N LEU A 45 -9.81 8.91 7.56
CA LEU A 45 -9.22 8.53 6.27
C LEU A 45 -9.90 7.27 5.71
N LYS A 46 -10.11 6.26 6.55
CA LYS A 46 -10.85 5.05 6.17
C LYS A 46 -12.27 5.36 5.69
N GLU A 47 -13.00 6.24 6.38
CA GLU A 47 -14.35 6.66 5.97
C GLU A 47 -14.34 7.35 4.61
N ALA A 48 -13.31 8.15 4.33
CA ALA A 48 -13.06 8.77 3.03
C ALA A 48 -12.46 7.81 1.98
N GLY A 49 -12.40 6.50 2.24
CA GLY A 49 -11.79 5.51 1.33
C GLY A 49 -10.32 5.76 1.03
N SER A 50 -9.63 6.47 1.93
CA SER A 50 -8.29 7.01 1.74
C SER A 50 -7.28 6.39 2.71
N ALA A 51 -5.99 6.55 2.42
CA ALA A 51 -4.92 6.06 3.28
C ALA A 51 -3.71 7.01 3.24
N LEU A 52 -3.16 7.31 4.42
CA LEU A 52 -1.98 8.16 4.57
C LEU A 52 -0.82 7.32 5.13
N ARG A 53 0.35 7.42 4.48
CA ARG A 53 1.57 6.76 4.96
C ARG A 53 2.81 7.58 4.68
N ILE A 54 3.86 7.34 5.46
CA ILE A 54 5.25 7.60 5.06
C ILE A 54 5.87 6.26 4.69
N ARG A 55 6.34 6.11 3.45
CA ARG A 55 7.10 4.94 3.00
C ARG A 55 8.60 5.23 3.10
N HIS A 56 9.34 4.33 3.72
CA HIS A 56 10.79 4.29 3.75
C HIS A 56 11.30 3.14 2.87
N LYS A 57 12.06 3.45 1.82
CA LYS A 57 12.66 2.47 0.87
C LYS A 57 14.06 2.94 0.51
N GLY A 58 15.07 2.11 0.75
CA GLY A 58 16.47 2.54 0.63
C GLY A 58 16.77 3.71 1.58
N GLU A 59 17.28 4.82 1.06
CA GLU A 59 17.52 6.06 1.82
C GLU A 59 16.39 7.09 1.66
N THR A 60 15.31 6.74 0.95
CA THR A 60 14.24 7.69 0.60
C THR A 60 13.02 7.52 1.49
N TYR A 61 12.49 8.66 1.96
CA TYR A 61 11.21 8.77 2.64
C TYR A 61 10.19 9.50 1.76
N THR A 62 9.01 8.92 1.60
CA THR A 62 7.93 9.51 0.79
C THR A 62 6.63 9.51 1.57
N LEU A 63 6.09 10.69 1.84
CA LEU A 63 4.73 10.87 2.33
C LEU A 63 3.77 10.68 1.16
N THR A 64 2.82 9.76 1.30
CA THR A 64 1.83 9.42 0.27
C THR A 64 0.43 9.44 0.85
N LEU A 65 -0.46 10.17 0.18
CA LEU A 65 -1.90 10.03 0.34
C LEU A 65 -2.46 9.27 -0.86
N LYS A 66 -3.16 8.16 -0.61
CA LYS A 66 -4.02 7.50 -1.60
C LYS A 66 -5.47 7.90 -1.31
N GLN A 67 -6.23 8.30 -2.33
CA GLN A 67 -7.63 8.69 -2.20
C GLN A 67 -8.46 8.21 -3.40
N PRO A 68 -9.79 8.07 -3.28
CA PRO A 68 -10.65 7.68 -4.39
C PRO A 68 -10.56 8.64 -5.59
N ALA A 69 -10.62 8.08 -6.79
CA ALA A 69 -10.76 8.80 -8.06
C ALA A 69 -11.92 8.21 -8.88
N GLU A 70 -12.23 8.78 -10.05
CA GLU A 70 -13.26 8.21 -10.96
C GLU A 70 -12.92 6.77 -11.37
N ILE A 71 -11.64 6.51 -11.61
CA ILE A 71 -11.08 5.18 -11.91
C ILE A 71 -9.84 5.02 -11.03
N GLY A 72 -9.73 3.88 -10.34
CA GLY A 72 -8.60 3.58 -9.46
C GLY A 72 -8.49 4.51 -8.25
N LEU A 73 -7.26 4.81 -7.85
CA LEU A 73 -6.94 5.72 -6.75
C LEU A 73 -6.07 6.87 -7.28
N LEU A 74 -6.32 8.08 -6.79
CA LEU A 74 -5.38 9.18 -6.93
C LEU A 74 -4.33 9.07 -5.82
N GLU A 75 -3.06 8.96 -6.21
CA GLU A 75 -1.94 9.08 -5.29
C GLU A 75 -1.32 10.47 -5.36
N THR A 76 -0.97 11.01 -4.19
CA THR A 76 -0.18 12.24 -4.08
C THR A 76 1.08 11.95 -3.30
N HIS A 77 2.23 12.15 -3.93
CA HIS A 77 3.55 11.85 -3.37
C HIS A 77 4.33 13.12 -3.05
N GLN A 78 4.86 13.15 -1.83
CA GLN A 78 5.74 14.19 -1.33
C GLN A 78 6.97 13.53 -0.72
N VAL A 79 8.12 13.67 -1.39
CA VAL A 79 9.42 13.27 -0.83
C VAL A 79 9.71 14.15 0.37
N VAL A 80 10.16 13.52 1.47
CA VAL A 80 10.51 14.18 2.72
C VAL A 80 11.89 13.70 3.17
N THR A 81 12.56 14.51 3.97
CA THR A 81 13.81 14.12 4.63
C THR A 81 13.54 13.09 5.74
N GLU A 82 14.59 12.35 6.13
CA GLU A 82 14.52 11.48 7.31
C GLU A 82 14.12 12.25 8.58
N TYR A 83 14.62 13.48 8.75
CA TYR A 83 14.28 14.34 9.88
C TYR A 83 12.79 14.67 9.90
N GLU A 84 12.23 15.11 8.77
CA GLU A 84 10.79 15.42 8.66
C GLU A 84 9.94 14.16 8.87
N ALA A 85 10.36 13.02 8.36
CA ALA A 85 9.68 11.75 8.58
C ALA A 85 9.63 11.38 10.07
N LYS A 86 10.77 11.45 10.77
CA LYS A 86 10.85 11.20 12.22
C LYS A 86 10.00 12.19 13.01
N MET A 87 10.11 13.47 12.68
CA MET A 87 9.31 14.53 13.31
C MET A 87 7.81 14.26 13.18
N MET A 88 7.31 13.90 11.99
CA MET A 88 5.90 13.53 11.80
C MET A 88 5.49 12.33 12.65
N MET A 89 6.32 11.28 12.71
CA MET A 89 6.03 10.06 13.47
C MET A 89 6.06 10.27 14.99
N GLU A 90 6.93 11.15 15.49
CA GLU A 90 7.10 11.41 16.93
C GLU A 90 6.09 12.44 17.46
N THR A 91 5.76 13.45 16.64
CA THR A 91 4.95 14.60 17.08
C THR A 91 3.53 14.58 16.54
N ASN A 92 3.20 13.65 15.64
CA ASN A 92 1.93 13.60 14.91
C ASN A 92 1.63 14.86 14.05
N THR A 93 2.61 15.73 13.85
CA THR A 93 2.43 16.96 13.06
C THR A 93 2.82 16.71 11.62
N ILE A 94 1.84 16.62 10.72
CA ILE A 94 2.09 16.39 9.29
C ILE A 94 2.70 17.64 8.64
N ILE A 95 3.78 17.44 7.87
CA ILE A 95 4.45 18.53 7.16
C ILE A 95 3.54 19.13 6.07
N GLN A 96 3.59 20.45 5.91
CA GLN A 96 2.84 21.17 4.89
C GLN A 96 3.29 20.79 3.47
N GLY A 97 2.39 20.97 2.51
CA GLY A 97 2.62 20.67 1.09
C GLY A 97 1.41 20.00 0.45
N ALA A 98 1.63 19.42 -0.73
CA ALA A 98 0.57 18.88 -1.57
C ALA A 98 -0.28 17.80 -0.87
N VAL A 99 0.32 16.98 -0.01
CA VAL A 99 -0.42 15.97 0.74
C VAL A 99 -1.40 16.63 1.72
N VAL A 100 -0.98 17.67 2.45
CA VAL A 100 -1.86 18.40 3.36
C VAL A 100 -2.96 19.16 2.61
N ASP A 101 -2.65 19.74 1.45
CA ASP A 101 -3.65 20.39 0.60
C ASP A 101 -4.77 19.42 0.19
N GLN A 102 -4.41 18.17 -0.15
CA GLN A 102 -5.37 17.13 -0.49
C GLN A 102 -6.16 16.65 0.73
N LEU A 103 -5.52 16.49 1.90
CA LEU A 103 -6.21 16.17 3.15
C LEU A 103 -7.27 17.22 3.51
N HIS A 104 -6.98 18.50 3.33
CA HIS A 104 -7.95 19.58 3.54
C HIS A 104 -9.12 19.51 2.55
N LYS A 105 -8.87 19.20 1.27
CA LYS A 105 -9.95 19.00 0.27
C LYS A 105 -10.86 17.82 0.64
N LEU A 106 -10.31 16.78 1.24
CA LEU A 106 -11.05 15.63 1.78
C LEU A 106 -11.71 15.92 3.14
N GLN A 107 -11.58 17.14 3.67
CA GLN A 107 -12.11 17.55 4.98
C GLN A 107 -11.57 16.70 6.15
N ILE A 108 -10.36 16.14 6.00
CA ILE A 108 -9.69 15.39 7.06
C ILE A 108 -9.13 16.37 8.10
N PRO A 109 -9.43 16.18 9.41
CA PRO A 109 -8.87 17.00 10.46
C PRO A 109 -7.38 16.66 10.65
N VAL A 110 -6.49 17.36 9.93
CA VAL A 110 -5.04 17.08 9.90
C VAL A 110 -4.42 17.10 11.31
N SER A 111 -4.88 17.98 12.20
CA SER A 111 -4.43 18.06 13.59
C SER A 111 -4.80 16.85 14.45
N ALA A 112 -5.76 16.02 14.01
CA ALA A 112 -6.16 14.80 14.70
C ALA A 112 -5.46 13.54 14.15
N LEU A 113 -4.66 13.66 13.08
CA LEU A 113 -3.89 12.53 12.57
C LEU A 113 -2.84 12.11 13.59
N THR A 114 -2.73 10.81 13.81
CA THR A 114 -1.76 10.24 14.74
C THR A 114 -1.05 9.06 14.09
N TYR A 115 0.22 8.87 14.45
CA TYR A 115 1.01 7.73 14.00
C TYR A 115 0.45 6.43 14.59
N MET A 116 0.09 5.50 13.72
CA MET A 116 -0.61 4.27 14.10
C MET A 116 0.30 3.05 14.20
N GLY A 117 1.50 3.14 13.64
CA GLY A 117 2.49 2.08 13.59
C GLY A 117 2.96 1.79 12.16
N SER A 118 3.76 0.73 12.01
CA SER A 118 4.40 0.38 10.75
C SER A 118 4.15 -1.05 10.30
N LEU A 119 4.22 -1.25 9.00
CA LEU A 119 4.17 -2.53 8.30
C LEU A 119 5.41 -2.62 7.42
N THR A 120 6.16 -3.72 7.55
CA THR A 120 7.32 -3.99 6.71
C THR A 120 6.90 -4.87 5.54
N THR A 121 7.40 -4.60 4.34
CA THR A 121 7.16 -5.43 3.17
C THR A 121 8.47 -5.72 2.47
N GLU A 122 8.71 -6.98 2.14
CA GLU A 122 9.70 -7.40 1.15
C GLU A 122 9.01 -7.48 -0.20
N ARG A 123 9.42 -6.61 -1.13
CA ARG A 123 8.76 -6.41 -2.43
C ARG A 123 9.67 -6.79 -3.59
N ALA A 124 9.15 -7.54 -4.54
CA ALA A 124 9.73 -7.70 -5.86
C ALA A 124 8.73 -7.22 -6.93
N GLU A 125 9.24 -6.74 -8.05
CA GLU A 125 8.45 -6.16 -9.14
C GLU A 125 8.99 -6.70 -10.47
N THR A 126 8.10 -7.01 -11.42
CA THR A 126 8.47 -7.40 -12.78
C THR A 126 7.45 -6.89 -13.79
N LEU A 127 7.88 -6.66 -15.02
CA LEU A 127 6.96 -6.25 -16.10
C LEU A 127 6.13 -7.46 -16.55
N PHE A 128 4.81 -7.27 -16.63
CA PHE A 128 3.88 -8.30 -17.06
C PHE A 128 2.77 -7.68 -17.91
N LYS A 129 2.66 -8.12 -19.18
CA LYS A 129 1.57 -7.70 -20.10
C LYS A 129 1.31 -6.18 -20.15
N GLY A 130 2.38 -5.37 -20.12
CA GLY A 130 2.27 -3.91 -20.19
C GLY A 130 1.97 -3.22 -18.86
N GLY A 131 1.83 -3.97 -17.76
CA GLY A 131 1.77 -3.45 -16.40
C GLY A 131 2.91 -3.96 -15.52
N THR A 132 2.81 -3.70 -14.22
CA THR A 132 3.79 -4.12 -13.20
C THR A 132 3.15 -5.17 -12.30
N LEU A 133 3.70 -6.39 -12.30
CA LEU A 133 3.33 -7.44 -11.37
C LEU A 133 4.21 -7.33 -10.12
N VAL A 134 3.56 -7.27 -8.96
CA VAL A 134 4.17 -6.99 -7.67
C VAL A 134 4.00 -8.20 -6.76
N PHE A 135 5.08 -8.57 -6.09
CA PHE A 135 5.16 -9.69 -5.16
C PHE A 135 5.50 -9.13 -3.79
N ASP A 136 4.56 -9.21 -2.86
CA ASP A 136 4.72 -8.68 -1.52
C ASP A 136 4.65 -9.78 -0.46
N HIS A 137 5.69 -9.88 0.36
CA HIS A 137 5.65 -10.56 1.65
C HIS A 137 5.64 -9.49 2.76
N SER A 138 4.52 -9.38 3.46
CA SER A 138 4.31 -8.30 4.45
C SER A 138 4.32 -8.83 5.87
N PHE A 139 4.98 -8.10 6.77
CA PHE A 139 5.14 -8.41 8.18
C PHE A 139 4.56 -7.28 9.03
N TYR A 140 3.65 -7.63 9.93
CA TYR A 140 3.04 -6.67 10.85
C TYR A 140 2.49 -7.39 12.08
N TYR A 141 2.84 -6.89 13.27
CA TYR A 141 2.57 -7.58 14.53
C TYR A 141 3.13 -9.01 14.53
N ASN A 142 2.37 -10.00 15.02
CA ASN A 142 2.75 -11.41 15.04
C ASN A 142 2.16 -12.17 13.82
N HIS A 143 1.99 -11.49 12.70
CA HIS A 143 1.40 -12.05 11.49
C HIS A 143 2.19 -11.60 10.27
N ASP A 144 2.19 -12.46 9.26
CA ASP A 144 2.69 -12.17 7.93
C ASP A 144 1.73 -12.73 6.88
N ASP A 145 1.69 -12.06 5.72
CA ASP A 145 0.89 -12.47 4.58
C ASP A 145 1.63 -12.29 3.27
N TYR A 146 1.18 -13.03 2.26
CA TYR A 146 1.68 -12.96 0.89
C TYR A 146 0.59 -12.41 -0.03
N GLU A 147 0.97 -11.48 -0.89
CA GLU A 147 0.05 -10.80 -1.80
C GLU A 147 0.70 -10.63 -3.17
N ILE A 148 -0.11 -10.81 -4.21
CA ILE A 148 0.24 -10.43 -5.57
C ILE A 148 -0.60 -9.22 -5.94
N GLU A 149 0.04 -8.16 -6.42
CA GLU A 149 -0.62 -6.98 -6.97
C GLU A 149 -0.29 -6.86 -8.47
N PHE A 150 -1.19 -6.29 -9.26
CA PHE A 150 -0.96 -5.99 -10.68
C PHE A 150 -1.39 -4.56 -10.96
N GLU A 151 -0.41 -3.69 -11.17
CA GLU A 151 -0.57 -2.26 -11.47
C GLU A 151 -0.65 -2.06 -12.98
N VAL A 152 -1.69 -1.39 -13.46
CA VAL A 152 -2.01 -1.23 -14.89
C VAL A 152 -2.46 0.19 -15.23
N GLN A 153 -2.50 0.49 -16.53
CA GLN A 153 -3.05 1.74 -17.06
C GLN A 153 -4.47 1.57 -17.62
N ASP A 154 -4.85 0.36 -18.00
CA ASP A 154 -6.16 0.03 -18.55
C ASP A 154 -6.83 -1.02 -17.66
N GLU A 155 -7.95 -0.65 -17.05
CA GLU A 155 -8.64 -1.46 -16.05
C GLU A 155 -9.18 -2.78 -16.64
N GLU A 156 -9.79 -2.72 -17.83
CA GLU A 156 -10.49 -3.88 -18.41
C GLU A 156 -9.49 -4.96 -18.85
N THR A 157 -8.48 -4.57 -19.62
CA THR A 157 -7.42 -5.47 -20.09
C THR A 157 -6.55 -5.95 -18.93
N GLY A 158 -6.27 -5.07 -17.96
CA GLY A 158 -5.52 -5.41 -16.76
C GLY A 158 -6.23 -6.47 -15.91
N LYS A 159 -7.53 -6.31 -15.69
CA LYS A 159 -8.35 -7.28 -14.94
C LYS A 159 -8.37 -8.63 -15.63
N ALA A 160 -8.59 -8.65 -16.94
CA ALA A 160 -8.58 -9.89 -17.73
C ALA A 160 -7.23 -10.61 -17.64
N ALA A 161 -6.13 -9.86 -17.75
CA ALA A 161 -4.77 -10.39 -17.61
C ALA A 161 -4.50 -10.96 -16.21
N PHE A 162 -4.93 -10.26 -15.16
CA PHE A 162 -4.75 -10.70 -13.77
C PHE A 162 -5.54 -11.99 -13.46
N ILE A 163 -6.81 -12.05 -13.86
CA ILE A 163 -7.63 -13.25 -13.67
C ILE A 163 -7.06 -14.44 -14.45
N HIS A 164 -6.57 -14.20 -15.66
CA HIS A 164 -5.92 -15.24 -16.45
C HIS A 164 -4.65 -15.76 -15.78
N LEU A 165 -3.82 -14.87 -15.20
CA LEU A 165 -2.63 -15.26 -14.43
C LEU A 165 -3.01 -16.17 -13.25
N LEU A 166 -3.98 -15.76 -12.43
CA LEU A 166 -4.43 -16.54 -11.29
C LEU A 166 -4.94 -17.93 -11.73
N THR A 167 -5.76 -17.96 -12.80
CA THR A 167 -6.31 -19.20 -13.35
C THR A 167 -5.22 -20.14 -13.87
N GLN A 168 -4.22 -19.61 -14.59
CA GLN A 168 -3.12 -20.40 -15.14
C GLN A 168 -2.29 -21.10 -14.05
N HIS A 169 -2.17 -20.47 -12.88
CA HIS A 169 -1.44 -21.02 -11.74
C HIS A 169 -2.34 -21.74 -10.72
N ASN A 170 -3.63 -21.96 -11.05
CA ASN A 170 -4.63 -22.57 -10.17
C ASN A 170 -4.81 -21.84 -8.82
N ILE A 171 -4.64 -20.52 -8.83
CA ILE A 171 -4.81 -19.66 -7.65
C ILE A 171 -6.25 -19.15 -7.64
N PRO A 172 -7.05 -19.43 -6.60
CA PRO A 172 -8.40 -18.91 -6.52
C PRO A 172 -8.39 -17.40 -6.25
N VAL A 173 -9.40 -16.72 -6.78
CA VAL A 173 -9.64 -15.31 -6.45
C VAL A 173 -10.11 -15.21 -4.99
N ARG A 174 -9.43 -14.38 -4.20
CA ARG A 174 -9.72 -14.14 -2.79
C ARG A 174 -10.04 -12.67 -2.58
N HIS A 175 -11.11 -12.38 -1.83
CA HIS A 175 -11.39 -11.03 -1.38
C HIS A 175 -10.22 -10.52 -0.54
N THR A 176 -9.58 -9.44 -0.99
CA THR A 176 -8.31 -8.96 -0.43
C THR A 176 -8.48 -7.54 0.12
N ASN A 177 -8.50 -7.41 1.45
CA ASN A 177 -8.47 -6.11 2.11
C ASN A 177 -7.10 -5.45 1.89
N ASN A 178 -7.06 -4.12 1.67
CA ASN A 178 -5.79 -3.38 1.57
C ASN A 178 -4.91 -3.58 2.82
N LYS A 179 -3.58 -3.55 2.64
CA LYS A 179 -2.58 -3.72 3.71
C LYS A 179 -2.88 -2.88 4.96
N VAL A 180 -3.23 -1.60 4.79
CA VAL A 180 -3.59 -0.70 5.91
C VAL A 180 -4.78 -1.22 6.73
N LYS A 181 -5.80 -1.76 6.06
CA LYS A 181 -6.97 -2.35 6.74
C LYS A 181 -6.59 -3.64 7.46
N ARG A 182 -5.75 -4.50 6.85
CA ARG A 182 -5.23 -5.71 7.50
C ARG A 182 -4.41 -5.37 8.75
N PHE A 183 -3.55 -4.36 8.65
CA PHE A 183 -2.77 -3.80 9.75
C PHE A 183 -3.67 -3.35 10.92
N PHE A 184 -4.69 -2.52 10.67
CA PHE A 184 -5.59 -2.05 11.73
C PHE A 184 -6.40 -3.17 12.37
N LEU A 185 -6.85 -4.17 11.60
CA LEU A 185 -7.53 -5.34 12.15
C LEU A 185 -6.61 -6.17 13.07
N ALA A 186 -5.36 -6.38 12.68
CA ALA A 186 -4.37 -7.07 13.50
C ALA A 186 -4.06 -6.29 14.80
N LYS A 187 -4.00 -4.95 14.74
CA LYS A 187 -3.85 -4.08 15.92
C LYS A 187 -4.98 -4.26 16.93
N GLN A 188 -6.23 -4.27 16.46
CA GLN A 188 -7.41 -4.45 17.32
C GLN A 188 -7.42 -5.82 18.01
N ASN A 189 -7.01 -6.87 17.30
CA ASN A 189 -6.96 -8.22 17.87
C ASN A 189 -5.86 -8.38 18.93
N LYS A 190 -4.76 -7.62 18.84
CA LYS A 190 -3.69 -7.61 19.86
C LYS A 190 -4.08 -6.84 21.14
N ALA A 191 -5.01 -5.90 21.04
CA ALA A 191 -5.47 -5.08 22.16
C ALA A 191 -6.57 -5.76 23.02
N ARG A 192 -7.02 -6.96 22.62
CA ARG A 192 -7.94 -7.82 23.37
C ARG A 192 -7.16 -8.88 24.13
#